data_AF-A0A1S1YVR2-F1
#
_entry.id   AF-A0A1S1YVR2-F1
#
_cell.length_a   1.000
_cell.length_b   1.000
_cell.length_c   1.000
_cell.angle_alpha   90.00
_cell.angle_beta   90.00
_cell.angle_gamma   90.00
#
_symmetry.space_group_name_H-M   'P 1'
#
loop_
_entity.id
_entity.type
_entity.pdbx_description
1 polymer ?
#
loop_
_entity_poly.entity_id
_entity_poly.type
_entity_poly.pdbx_seq_one_letter_code
_entity_poly.pdbx_strand_id
1 'polypeptide(L)'
;MEKLLLNYFDHSMYGIAVYERICEGKYRFIFYNDAGRKMDGVEGVNYKGKFIEELFPNVLEFGIFDVLEKVYQTEKTQEHKLKSYRHEDGSYMYRTNKIQKLENDWLVCTYHDESKIFDLKDQLDKDYHTFADIQNYSSNKVKGDFSMIHSLLDDTSPLDQYDKIKKIKKHLLNIEDKFDFLTSLVNRGMRKLRNEVF
;
A
#
# COMPACT_ATOMS: atom_id res chain seq x y z
N MET A 1 -28.84 24.06 -10.97
CA MET A 1 -28.04 23.46 -9.87
C MET A 1 -27.52 22.07 -10.25
N GLU A 2 -28.36 21.19 -10.79
CA GLU A 2 -27.96 19.83 -11.21
C GLU A 2 -26.78 19.78 -12.19
N LYS A 3 -26.74 20.62 -13.23
CA LYS A 3 -25.61 20.64 -14.19
C LYS A 3 -24.26 20.98 -13.55
N LEU A 4 -24.23 21.87 -12.54
CA LEU A 4 -23.00 22.25 -11.84
C LEU A 4 -22.50 21.11 -10.95
N LEU A 5 -23.43 20.40 -10.29
CA LEU A 5 -23.11 19.23 -9.46
C LEU A 5 -22.62 18.05 -10.31
N LEU A 6 -23.28 17.77 -11.44
CA LEU A 6 -22.82 16.76 -12.39
C LEU A 6 -21.41 17.08 -12.91
N ASN A 7 -21.16 18.34 -13.27
CA ASN A 7 -19.83 18.77 -13.69
C ASN A 7 -18.77 18.58 -12.59
N TYR A 8 -19.12 18.83 -11.33
CA TYR A 8 -18.22 18.56 -10.20
C TYR A 8 -17.90 17.06 -10.07
N PHE A 9 -18.91 16.18 -10.20
CA PHE A 9 -18.70 14.73 -10.13
C PHE A 9 -17.85 14.19 -11.28
N ASP A 10 -17.96 14.75 -12.48
CA ASP A 10 -17.15 14.36 -13.63
C ASP A 10 -15.66 14.71 -13.48
N HIS A 11 -15.34 15.77 -12.73
CA HIS A 11 -13.95 16.19 -12.46
C HIS A 11 -13.41 15.64 -11.13
N SER A 12 -14.18 14.82 -10.43
CA SER A 12 -13.73 14.16 -9.20
C SER A 12 -12.63 13.14 -9.50
N MET A 13 -11.65 13.03 -8.61
CA MET A 13 -10.64 11.97 -8.64
C MET A 13 -11.18 10.62 -8.15
N TYR A 14 -12.36 10.63 -7.51
CA TYR A 14 -13.06 9.42 -7.08
C TYR A 14 -13.91 8.87 -8.21
N GLY A 15 -13.99 7.55 -8.32
CA GLY A 15 -15.04 6.89 -9.09
C GLY A 15 -16.40 7.14 -8.44
N ILE A 16 -17.39 7.52 -9.24
CA ILE A 16 -18.76 7.78 -8.79
C ILE A 16 -19.71 7.07 -9.74
N ALA A 17 -20.45 6.10 -9.22
CA ALA A 17 -21.52 5.42 -9.94
C ALA A 17 -22.84 5.57 -9.17
N VAL A 18 -23.93 5.81 -9.90
CA VAL A 18 -25.28 5.92 -9.34
C VAL A 18 -26.15 4.87 -9.98
N TYR A 19 -26.84 4.12 -9.13
CA TYR A 19 -27.66 2.99 -9.51
C TYR A 19 -29.11 3.20 -9.12
N GLU A 20 -30.01 2.79 -9.99
CA GLU A 20 -31.41 2.60 -9.69
C GLU A 20 -31.65 1.10 -9.50
N ARG A 21 -32.27 0.73 -8.38
CA ARG A 21 -32.68 -0.65 -8.12
C ARG A 21 -34.00 -0.92 -8.83
N ILE A 22 -34.00 -1.86 -9.78
CA ILE A 22 -35.22 -2.26 -10.51
C ILE A 22 -35.95 -3.38 -9.77
N CYS A 23 -35.18 -4.36 -9.28
CA CYS A 23 -35.63 -5.39 -8.36
C CYS A 23 -34.44 -5.87 -7.54
N GLU A 24 -34.66 -6.83 -6.63
CA GLU A 24 -33.59 -7.43 -5.85
C GLU A 24 -32.49 -7.97 -6.76
N GLY A 25 -31.24 -7.62 -6.46
CA GLY A 25 -30.06 -8.03 -7.23
C GLY A 25 -29.95 -7.43 -8.64
N LYS A 26 -30.85 -6.52 -9.05
CA LYS A 26 -30.85 -5.94 -10.40
C LYS A 26 -30.81 -4.42 -10.38
N TYR A 27 -29.68 -3.88 -10.82
CA TYR A 27 -29.35 -2.46 -10.71
C TYR A 27 -28.98 -1.87 -12.06
N ARG A 28 -29.50 -0.68 -12.35
CA ARG A 28 -29.30 0.03 -13.61
C ARG A 28 -28.48 1.29 -13.38
N PHE A 29 -27.49 1.55 -14.24
CA PHE A 29 -26.70 2.78 -14.18
C PHE A 29 -27.54 4.00 -14.57
N ILE A 30 -27.60 4.96 -13.66
CA ILE A 30 -28.16 6.30 -13.86
C ILE A 30 -27.05 7.29 -14.23
N PHE A 31 -25.94 7.22 -13.50
CA PHE A 31 -24.77 8.06 -13.70
C PHE A 31 -23.51 7.26 -13.43
N TYR A 32 -22.45 7.59 -14.16
CA TYR A 32 -21.14 7.03 -13.97
C TYR A 32 -20.14 8.09 -14.41
N ASN A 33 -19.24 8.52 -13.55
CA ASN A 33 -18.29 9.58 -13.90
C ASN A 33 -17.10 9.03 -14.70
N ASP A 34 -16.31 9.95 -15.23
CA ASP A 34 -15.15 9.60 -16.06
C ASP A 34 -14.05 8.90 -15.27
N ALA A 35 -13.75 9.36 -14.05
CA ALA A 35 -12.74 8.75 -13.20
C ALA A 35 -13.05 7.27 -12.89
N GLY A 36 -14.32 6.95 -12.58
CA GLY A 36 -14.73 5.59 -12.31
C GLY A 36 -14.62 4.68 -13.54
N ARG A 37 -15.06 5.15 -14.71
CA ARG A 37 -14.90 4.39 -15.97
C ARG A 37 -13.45 4.13 -16.33
N LYS A 38 -12.57 5.12 -16.10
CA LYS A 38 -11.12 4.98 -16.29
C LYS A 38 -10.54 3.92 -15.36
N MET A 39 -10.88 3.98 -14.07
CA MET A 39 -10.47 2.97 -13.08
C MET A 39 -10.91 1.56 -13.50
N ASP A 40 -12.11 1.44 -14.07
CA ASP A 40 -12.68 0.16 -14.48
C ASP A 40 -12.34 -0.27 -15.92
N GLY A 41 -11.54 0.52 -16.65
CA GLY A 41 -11.12 0.20 -18.02
C GLY A 41 -12.25 0.20 -19.05
N VAL A 42 -13.38 0.86 -18.76
CA VAL A 42 -14.57 0.93 -19.63
C VAL A 42 -14.80 2.34 -20.17
N GLU A 43 -13.70 3.06 -20.41
CA GLU A 43 -13.71 4.36 -21.06
C GLU A 43 -14.45 4.33 -22.39
N GLY A 44 -15.29 5.34 -22.67
CA GLY A 44 -16.07 5.41 -23.90
C GLY A 44 -17.26 4.45 -24.00
N VAL A 45 -17.45 3.54 -23.04
CA VAL A 45 -18.63 2.67 -23.03
C VAL A 45 -19.86 3.47 -22.63
N ASN A 46 -20.92 3.37 -23.43
CA ASN A 46 -22.22 3.92 -23.06
C ASN A 46 -22.82 3.09 -21.91
N TYR A 47 -22.84 3.66 -20.71
CA TYR A 47 -23.35 3.03 -19.50
C TYR A 47 -24.84 3.29 -19.27
N LYS A 48 -25.40 4.36 -19.85
CA LYS A 48 -26.69 4.89 -19.41
C LYS A 48 -27.80 3.88 -19.70
N GLY A 49 -28.52 3.49 -18.65
CA GLY A 49 -29.62 2.53 -18.76
C GLY A 49 -29.21 1.06 -18.84
N LYS A 50 -27.91 0.75 -18.85
CA LYS A 50 -27.40 -0.63 -18.76
C LYS A 50 -27.42 -1.13 -17.33
N PHE A 51 -27.56 -2.44 -17.19
CA PHE A 51 -27.40 -3.13 -15.91
C PHE A 51 -25.93 -3.33 -15.57
N ILE A 52 -25.63 -3.52 -14.28
CA ILE A 52 -24.26 -3.68 -13.81
C ILE A 52 -23.62 -4.93 -14.44
N GLU A 53 -24.34 -6.03 -14.47
CA GLU A 53 -23.89 -7.31 -15.03
C GLU A 53 -23.62 -7.26 -16.55
N GLU A 54 -24.23 -6.32 -17.29
CA GLU A 54 -23.98 -6.15 -18.72
C GLU A 54 -22.62 -5.48 -19.00
N LEU A 55 -22.17 -4.63 -18.09
CA LEU A 55 -20.88 -3.94 -18.17
C LEU A 55 -19.78 -4.73 -17.47
N PHE A 56 -20.15 -5.48 -16.42
CA PHE A 56 -19.24 -6.22 -15.56
C PHE A 56 -19.78 -7.63 -15.34
N PRO A 57 -19.52 -8.58 -16.24
CA PRO A 57 -20.08 -9.95 -16.15
C PRO A 57 -19.69 -10.69 -14.87
N ASN A 58 -18.48 -10.41 -14.36
CA ASN A 58 -17.93 -11.06 -13.16
C ASN A 58 -18.31 -10.32 -11.86
N VAL A 59 -19.23 -9.34 -11.93
CA VAL A 59 -19.53 -8.48 -10.78
C VAL A 59 -20.08 -9.23 -9.56
N LEU A 60 -20.74 -10.36 -9.81
CA LEU A 60 -21.29 -11.24 -8.78
C LEU A 60 -20.20 -11.80 -7.86
N GLU A 61 -19.01 -12.07 -8.40
CA GLU A 61 -17.88 -12.63 -7.63
C GLU A 61 -17.29 -11.60 -6.64
N PHE A 62 -17.50 -10.31 -6.88
CA PHE A 62 -17.01 -9.22 -6.02
C PHE A 62 -17.93 -8.89 -4.83
N GLY A 63 -19.10 -9.52 -4.75
CA GLY A 63 -20.05 -9.37 -3.63
C GLY A 63 -20.71 -7.98 -3.52
N ILE A 64 -20.60 -7.13 -4.54
CA ILE A 64 -21.11 -5.74 -4.48
C ILE A 64 -22.63 -5.69 -4.39
N PHE A 65 -23.35 -6.65 -4.98
CA PHE A 65 -24.82 -6.71 -4.94
C PHE A 65 -25.33 -6.93 -3.53
N ASP A 66 -24.67 -7.77 -2.73
CA ASP A 66 -25.04 -7.98 -1.32
C ASP A 66 -24.93 -6.68 -0.51
N VAL A 67 -23.92 -5.85 -0.81
CA VAL A 67 -23.74 -4.57 -0.14
C VAL A 67 -24.78 -3.56 -0.60
N LEU A 68 -25.04 -3.46 -1.91
CA LEU A 68 -26.09 -2.61 -2.47
C LEU A 68 -27.45 -2.94 -1.87
N GLU A 69 -27.79 -4.23 -1.75
CA GLU A 69 -29.06 -4.68 -1.20
C GLU A 69 -29.16 -4.36 0.30
N LYS A 70 -28.10 -4.60 1.08
CA LYS A 70 -28.06 -4.21 2.50
C LYS A 70 -28.23 -2.71 2.69
N VAL A 71 -27.56 -1.88 1.89
CA VAL A 71 -27.71 -0.41 1.97
C VAL A 71 -29.13 -0.01 1.60
N TYR A 72 -29.72 -0.63 0.58
CA TYR A 72 -31.08 -0.33 0.16
C TYR A 72 -32.11 -0.62 1.27
N GLN A 73 -31.97 -1.77 1.95
CA GLN A 73 -32.89 -2.22 2.99
C GLN A 73 -32.70 -1.47 4.32
N THR A 74 -31.45 -1.17 4.69
CA THR A 74 -31.13 -0.57 5.99
C THR A 74 -31.05 0.95 5.97
N GLU A 75 -30.91 1.53 4.78
CA GLU A 75 -30.62 2.96 4.53
C GLU A 75 -29.32 3.47 5.18
N LYS A 76 -28.56 2.58 5.82
CA LYS A 76 -27.28 2.89 6.45
C LYS A 76 -26.20 2.83 5.40
N THR A 77 -25.39 3.88 5.32
CA THR A 77 -24.17 3.90 4.52
C THR A 77 -23.27 2.72 4.89
N GLN A 78 -22.74 2.02 3.89
CA GLN A 78 -21.80 0.92 4.07
C GLN A 78 -20.48 1.23 3.36
N GLU A 79 -19.40 0.72 3.93
CA GLU A 79 -18.10 0.68 3.27
C GLU A 79 -17.80 -0.76 2.84
N HIS A 80 -17.48 -0.93 1.56
CA HIS A 80 -17.04 -2.20 0.98
C HIS A 80 -15.60 -2.07 0.53
N LYS A 81 -14.71 -2.75 1.24
CA LYS A 81 -13.30 -2.85 0.89
C LYS A 81 -13.14 -3.98 -0.12
N LEU A 82 -12.90 -3.62 -1.37
CA LEU A 82 -12.51 -4.56 -2.39
C LEU A 82 -10.98 -4.73 -2.36
N LYS A 83 -10.54 -5.94 -2.07
CA LYS A 83 -9.15 -6.36 -2.25
C LYS A 83 -9.16 -7.48 -3.28
N SER A 84 -8.77 -7.18 -4.52
CA SER A 84 -8.67 -8.18 -5.58
C SER A 84 -7.22 -8.41 -6.00
N TYR A 85 -6.93 -9.65 -6.39
CA TYR A 85 -5.60 -10.09 -6.77
C TYR A 85 -5.44 -10.11 -8.30
N ARG A 86 -4.30 -9.57 -8.73
CA ARG A 86 -3.54 -9.82 -9.96
C ARG A 86 -4.06 -9.19 -11.26
N HIS A 87 -3.61 -7.95 -11.48
CA HIS A 87 -3.14 -7.57 -12.82
C HIS A 87 -2.00 -8.53 -13.25
N GLU A 88 -1.77 -8.71 -14.55
CA GLU A 88 -0.77 -9.65 -15.10
C GLU A 88 0.64 -9.46 -14.52
N ASP A 89 0.97 -8.27 -14.02
CA ASP A 89 2.24 -7.87 -13.43
C ASP A 89 2.45 -8.29 -11.95
N GLY A 90 1.41 -8.79 -11.27
CA GLY A 90 1.48 -9.21 -9.87
C GLY A 90 1.08 -8.16 -8.83
N SER A 91 0.58 -6.98 -9.25
CA SER A 91 0.06 -5.95 -8.34
C SER A 91 -1.33 -6.30 -7.78
N TYR A 92 -1.62 -5.79 -6.58
CA TYR A 92 -2.94 -5.88 -5.94
C TYR A 92 -3.75 -4.63 -6.23
N MET A 93 -5.05 -4.79 -6.48
CA MET A 93 -5.97 -3.66 -6.56
C MET A 93 -6.70 -3.51 -5.22
N TYR A 94 -6.55 -2.34 -4.61
CA TYR A 94 -7.21 -1.96 -3.37
C TYR A 94 -8.21 -0.85 -3.65
N ARG A 95 -9.50 -1.11 -3.40
CA ARG A 95 -10.54 -0.08 -3.51
C ARG A 95 -11.43 -0.05 -2.29
N THR A 96 -11.61 1.14 -1.75
CA THR A 96 -12.66 1.39 -0.76
C THR A 96 -13.86 1.98 -1.49
N ASN A 97 -14.98 1.26 -1.45
CA ASN A 97 -16.25 1.72 -1.97
C ASN A 97 -17.13 2.18 -0.81
N LYS A 98 -17.70 3.37 -0.88
CA LYS A 98 -18.69 3.86 0.05
C LYS A 98 -20.02 3.95 -0.67
N ILE A 99 -21.02 3.24 -0.14
CA ILE A 99 -22.33 3.12 -0.76
C ILE A 99 -23.37 3.73 0.17
N GLN A 100 -24.16 4.65 -0.37
CA GLN A 100 -25.26 5.30 0.35
C GLN A 100 -26.52 5.34 -0.52
N LYS A 101 -27.68 5.30 0.14
CA LYS A 101 -28.99 5.48 -0.50
C LYS A 101 -29.38 6.96 -0.44
N LEU A 102 -29.93 7.49 -1.53
CA LEU A 102 -30.53 8.82 -1.59
C LEU A 102 -32.03 8.75 -1.31
N GLU A 103 -32.66 9.90 -1.10
CA GLU A 103 -34.10 10.02 -0.83
C GLU A 103 -34.98 9.48 -1.98
N ASN A 104 -34.47 9.43 -3.19
CA ASN A 104 -35.15 8.89 -4.37
C ASN A 104 -34.85 7.40 -4.63
N ASP A 105 -34.41 6.68 -3.60
CA ASP A 105 -34.06 5.26 -3.64
C ASP A 105 -32.84 4.91 -4.54
N TRP A 106 -32.15 5.90 -5.10
CA TRP A 106 -30.91 5.65 -5.84
C TRP A 106 -29.75 5.35 -4.90
N LEU A 107 -28.89 4.43 -5.32
CA LEU A 107 -27.68 4.05 -4.60
C LEU A 107 -26.49 4.75 -5.25
N VAL A 108 -25.77 5.56 -4.48
CA VAL A 108 -24.54 6.21 -4.90
C VAL A 108 -23.37 5.41 -4.34
N CYS A 109 -22.52 4.92 -5.23
CA CYS A 109 -21.25 4.28 -4.92
C CYS A 109 -20.12 5.24 -5.27
N THR A 110 -19.39 5.70 -4.26
CA THR A 110 -18.13 6.44 -4.45
C THR A 110 -16.96 5.54 -4.11
N TYR A 111 -15.92 5.54 -4.93
CA TYR A 111 -14.77 4.66 -4.71
C TYR A 111 -13.45 5.31 -5.09
N HIS A 112 -12.40 4.84 -4.43
CA HIS A 112 -11.04 5.32 -4.62
C HIS A 112 -10.10 4.14 -4.80
N ASP A 113 -9.17 4.26 -5.73
CA ASP A 113 -8.06 3.33 -5.88
C ASP A 113 -6.96 3.69 -4.87
N GLU A 114 -6.80 2.85 -3.86
CA GLU A 114 -5.82 2.99 -2.78
C GLU A 114 -4.56 2.16 -3.04
N SER A 115 -4.44 1.50 -4.19
CA SER A 115 -3.35 0.55 -4.47
C SER A 115 -1.98 1.20 -4.28
N LYS A 116 -1.79 2.40 -4.84
CA LYS A 116 -0.54 3.17 -4.69
C LYS A 116 -0.19 3.48 -3.23
N ILE A 117 -1.19 3.75 -2.39
CA ILE A 117 -0.97 4.05 -0.97
C ILE A 117 -0.49 2.79 -0.25
N PHE A 118 -1.10 1.64 -0.55
CA PHE A 118 -0.68 0.36 0.02
C PHE A 118 0.72 -0.06 -0.46
N ASP A 119 1.04 0.15 -1.73
CA ASP A 119 2.38 -0.14 -2.27
C ASP A 119 3.45 0.73 -1.59
N LEU A 120 3.20 2.04 -1.46
CA LEU A 120 4.09 2.96 -0.73
C LEU A 120 4.25 2.57 0.74
N LYS A 121 3.18 2.08 1.37
CA LYS A 121 3.22 1.64 2.77
C LYS A 121 4.03 0.35 2.93
N ASP A 122 3.79 -0.65 2.09
CA ASP A 122 4.55 -1.91 2.09
C ASP A 122 6.04 -1.65 1.85
N GLN A 123 6.36 -0.69 0.99
CA GLN A 123 7.72 -0.23 0.76
C GLN A 123 8.32 0.45 1.99
N LEU A 124 7.61 1.39 2.61
CA LEU A 124 8.06 2.06 3.83
C LEU A 124 8.37 1.05 4.95
N ASP A 125 7.53 0.01 5.09
CA ASP A 125 7.75 -1.06 6.07
C ASP A 125 9.04 -1.85 5.77
N LYS A 126 9.32 -2.19 4.51
CA LYS A 126 10.57 -2.87 4.10
C LYS A 126 11.81 -2.00 4.35
N ASP A 127 11.71 -0.71 4.07
CA ASP A 127 12.79 0.24 4.30
C ASP A 127 13.07 0.40 5.80
N TYR A 128 12.01 0.54 6.60
CA TYR A 128 12.11 0.58 8.06
C TYR A 128 12.85 -0.65 8.62
N HIS A 129 12.48 -1.86 8.18
CA HIS A 129 13.17 -3.08 8.61
C HIS A 129 14.65 -3.09 8.21
N THR A 130 14.96 -2.65 7.00
CA THR A 130 16.35 -2.55 6.53
C THR A 130 17.16 -1.59 7.41
N PHE A 131 16.60 -0.42 7.76
CA PHE A 131 17.26 0.53 8.65
C PHE A 131 17.42 0.01 10.08
N ALA A 132 16.40 -0.66 10.61
CA ALA A 132 16.45 -1.27 11.94
C ALA A 132 17.57 -2.33 12.03
N ASP A 133 17.73 -3.16 11.00
CA ASP A 133 18.81 -4.15 10.93
C ASP A 133 20.19 -3.50 10.90
N ILE A 134 20.36 -2.44 10.10
CA ILE A 134 21.61 -1.66 10.04
C ILE A 134 21.94 -1.06 11.42
N GLN A 135 20.96 -0.44 12.07
CA GLN A 135 21.14 0.18 13.38
C GLN A 135 21.50 -0.86 14.45
N ASN A 136 20.79 -2.00 14.47
CA ASN A 136 21.05 -3.09 15.41
C ASN A 136 22.43 -3.70 15.19
N TYR A 137 22.84 -3.90 13.95
CA TYR A 137 24.17 -4.42 13.64
C TYR A 137 25.28 -3.46 14.09
N SER A 138 25.15 -2.17 13.78
CA SER A 138 26.09 -1.13 14.23
C SER A 138 26.20 -1.07 15.76
N SER A 139 25.06 -1.02 16.45
CA SER A 139 25.02 -0.86 17.91
C SER A 139 25.49 -2.09 18.68
N ASN A 140 25.24 -3.31 18.17
CA ASN A 140 25.56 -4.54 18.88
C ASN A 140 26.89 -5.18 18.44
N LYS A 141 27.21 -5.13 17.15
CA LYS A 141 28.38 -5.83 16.59
C LYS A 141 29.59 -4.91 16.47
N VAL A 142 29.43 -3.72 15.92
CA VAL A 142 30.56 -2.78 15.72
C VAL A 142 30.95 -2.14 17.04
N LYS A 143 29.98 -1.53 17.76
CA LYS A 143 30.24 -0.92 19.07
C LYS A 143 30.79 -1.93 20.09
N GLY A 144 30.39 -3.19 20.00
CA GLY A 144 30.91 -4.27 20.85
C GLY A 144 32.42 -4.46 20.73
N ASP A 145 32.97 -4.46 19.50
CA ASP A 145 34.42 -4.56 19.31
C ASP A 145 35.15 -3.30 19.80
N PHE A 146 34.59 -2.11 19.57
CA PHE A 146 35.14 -0.88 20.11
C PHE A 146 35.20 -0.89 21.64
N SER A 147 34.13 -1.31 22.31
CA SER A 147 34.11 -1.47 23.77
C SER A 147 35.17 -2.46 24.25
N MET A 148 35.42 -3.54 23.50
CA MET A 148 36.44 -4.52 23.84
C MET A 148 37.86 -3.97 23.67
N ILE A 149 38.10 -3.18 22.61
CA ILE A 149 39.35 -2.45 22.41
C ILE A 149 39.57 -1.45 23.54
N HIS A 150 38.57 -0.63 23.88
CA HIS A 150 38.66 0.31 24.99
C HIS A 150 39.01 -0.39 26.31
N SER A 151 38.31 -1.49 26.64
CA SER A 151 38.62 -2.27 27.84
C SER A 151 40.04 -2.85 27.84
N LEU A 152 40.58 -3.26 26.69
CA LEU A 152 41.94 -3.78 26.57
C LEU A 152 43.01 -2.67 26.69
N LEU A 153 42.69 -1.45 26.26
CA LEU A 153 43.56 -0.28 26.37
C LEU A 153 43.59 0.28 27.81
N ASP A 154 42.45 0.26 28.50
CA ASP A 154 42.32 0.74 29.88
C ASP A 154 42.89 -0.26 30.91
N ASP A 155 43.08 -1.53 30.51
CA ASP A 155 43.62 -2.57 31.38
C ASP A 155 45.14 -2.37 31.60
N THR A 156 45.49 -1.88 32.80
CA THR A 156 46.88 -1.66 33.26
C THR A 156 47.56 -2.90 33.83
N SER A 157 46.88 -4.06 33.83
CA SER A 157 47.45 -5.30 34.35
C SER A 157 48.72 -5.72 33.58
N PRO A 158 49.69 -6.37 34.24
CA PRO A 158 50.93 -6.86 33.64
C PRO A 158 50.74 -8.12 32.75
N LEU A 159 49.54 -8.32 32.20
CA LEU A 159 49.27 -9.28 31.12
C LEU A 159 50.27 -9.05 29.97
N ASP A 160 50.73 -10.13 29.34
CA ASP A 160 51.69 -10.06 28.23
C ASP A 160 51.23 -9.04 27.20
N GLN A 161 52.01 -7.95 27.08
CA GLN A 161 51.69 -6.80 26.25
C GLN A 161 51.49 -7.22 24.78
N TYR A 162 52.18 -8.29 24.38
CA TYR A 162 52.01 -8.93 23.09
C TYR A 162 50.60 -9.51 22.87
N ASP A 163 50.04 -10.23 23.84
CA ASP A 163 48.70 -10.81 23.77
C ASP A 163 47.61 -9.74 23.72
N LYS A 164 47.77 -8.63 24.46
CA LYS A 164 46.87 -7.47 24.37
C LYS A 164 46.87 -6.85 22.98
N ILE A 165 48.04 -6.56 22.42
CA ILE A 165 48.19 -6.00 21.06
C ILE A 165 47.58 -6.95 20.02
N LYS A 166 47.80 -8.26 20.16
CA LYS A 166 47.22 -9.28 19.26
C LYS A 166 45.69 -9.27 19.29
N LYS A 167 45.06 -9.17 20.47
CA LYS A 167 43.60 -9.08 20.61
C LYS A 167 43.05 -7.77 20.03
N ILE A 168 43.70 -6.63 20.29
CA ILE A 168 43.30 -5.34 19.72
C ILE A 168 43.34 -5.40 18.18
N LYS A 169 44.43 -5.91 17.59
CA LYS A 169 44.53 -6.09 16.13
C LYS A 169 43.40 -6.97 15.58
N LYS A 170 43.05 -8.05 16.28
CA LYS A 170 41.92 -8.91 15.89
C LYS A 170 40.58 -8.16 15.89
N HIS A 171 40.29 -7.38 16.93
CA HIS A 171 39.06 -6.60 16.98
C HIS A 171 39.03 -5.49 15.92
N LEU A 172 40.17 -4.86 15.60
CA LEU A 172 40.26 -3.88 14.50
C LEU A 172 39.94 -4.52 13.14
N LEU A 173 40.50 -5.69 12.84
CA LEU A 173 40.18 -6.44 11.62
C LEU A 173 38.69 -6.81 11.56
N ASN A 174 38.13 -7.29 12.68
CA ASN A 174 36.70 -7.59 12.74
C ASN A 174 35.83 -6.34 12.48
N ILE A 175 36.25 -5.16 12.96
CA ILE A 175 35.55 -3.90 12.71
C ILE A 175 35.57 -3.56 11.22
N GLU A 176 36.71 -3.73 10.55
CA GLU A 176 36.86 -3.51 9.11
C GLU A 176 35.89 -4.40 8.31
N ASP A 177 35.88 -5.72 8.58
CA ASP A 177 34.95 -6.67 7.95
C ASP A 177 33.48 -6.28 8.19
N LYS A 178 33.16 -5.82 9.40
CA LYS A 178 31.81 -5.38 9.78
C LYS A 178 31.40 -4.08 9.07
N PHE A 179 32.33 -3.16 8.83
CA PHE A 179 32.07 -1.95 8.06
C PHE A 179 31.83 -2.25 6.58
N ASP A 180 32.55 -3.21 6.00
CA ASP A 180 32.31 -3.67 4.63
C ASP A 180 30.91 -4.29 4.51
N PHE A 181 30.53 -5.12 5.48
CA PHE A 181 29.18 -5.68 5.53
C PHE A 181 28.11 -4.60 5.68
N LEU A 182 28.29 -3.62 6.58
CA LEU A 182 27.38 -2.48 6.75
C LEU A 182 27.23 -1.68 5.46
N THR A 183 28.34 -1.36 4.80
CA THR A 183 28.36 -0.70 3.49
C THR A 183 27.57 -1.49 2.46
N SER A 184 27.69 -2.82 2.45
CA SER A 184 26.92 -3.69 1.56
C SER A 184 25.40 -3.63 1.82
N LEU A 185 24.98 -3.57 3.09
CA LEU A 185 23.58 -3.44 3.49
C LEU A 185 23.01 -2.10 3.06
N VAL A 186 23.75 -1.00 3.32
CA VAL A 186 23.35 0.36 2.93
C VAL A 186 23.23 0.45 1.40
N ASN A 187 24.20 -0.06 0.66
CA ASN A 187 24.17 -0.07 -0.81
C ASN A 187 22.99 -0.89 -1.35
N ARG A 188 22.64 -2.02 -0.72
CA ARG A 188 21.47 -2.80 -1.10
C ARG A 188 20.17 -2.04 -0.85
N GLY A 189 20.04 -1.35 0.28
CA GLY A 189 18.92 -0.47 0.58
C GLY A 189 18.80 0.68 -0.42
N MET A 190 19.89 1.39 -0.68
CA MET A 190 19.91 2.50 -1.65
C MET A 190 19.57 2.07 -3.09
N ARG A 191 19.99 0.87 -3.51
CA ARG A 191 19.64 0.34 -4.85
C ARG A 191 18.15 0.03 -4.99
N LYS A 192 17.51 -0.49 -3.94
CA LYS A 192 16.05 -0.70 -3.93
C LYS A 192 15.32 0.63 -4.11
N LEU A 193 15.65 1.60 -3.25
CA LEU A 193 15.11 2.96 -3.33
C LEU A 193 15.30 3.61 -4.71
N ARG A 194 16.47 3.44 -5.34
CA ARG A 194 16.74 4.06 -6.65
C ARG A 194 15.94 3.44 -7.80
N ASN A 195 15.80 2.11 -7.83
CA ASN A 195 15.10 1.42 -8.91
C ASN A 195 13.56 1.57 -8.86
N GLU A 196 13.04 2.08 -7.75
CA GLU A 196 11.59 2.22 -7.52
C GLU A 196 11.13 3.69 -7.59
N VAL A 197 12.07 4.65 -7.54
CA VAL A 197 11.79 6.11 -7.61
C VAL A 197 12.14 6.73 -8.97
N PHE A 198 13.01 6.10 -9.77
CA PHE A 198 13.47 6.58 -11.08
C PHE A 198 13.33 5.52 -12.16
#